data_AF-A0A0B7ICF3-F1
#
_entry.id   AF-A0A0B7ICF3-F1
#
_cell.length_a   1.000
_cell.length_b   1.000
_cell.length_c   1.000
_cell.angle_alpha   90.00
_cell.angle_beta   90.00
_cell.angle_gamma   90.00
#
_symmetry.space_group_name_H-M   'P 1'
#
loop_
_entity.id
_entity.type
_entity.pdbx_description
1 polymer ?
#
loop_
_entity_poly.entity_id
_entity_poly.type
_entity_poly.pdbx_seq_one_letter_code
_entity_poly.pdbx_strand_id
1 'polypeptide(L)'
;MKKIALLLAVGTSLFVSAQDDLINKVAGNYSQKAGFLFTPMINLERMEVKDQGSSGTCWSYAGASFLESEMIRMGKQPVDLAEIYTARNTYVEKAKQYVRFHGNFRLW
;
A
#
# COMPACT_ATOMS: atom_id res chain seq x y z
N MET A 1 8.07 11.30 41.70
CA MET A 1 7.06 11.25 40.61
C MET A 1 7.39 12.17 39.42
N LYS A 2 7.84 13.41 39.62
CA LYS A 2 8.20 14.33 38.51
C LYS A 2 9.34 13.83 37.59
N LYS A 3 10.33 13.11 38.14
CA LYS A 3 11.45 12.54 37.36
C LYS A 3 11.06 11.35 36.47
N ILE A 4 10.01 10.60 36.84
CA ILE A 4 9.50 9.46 36.06
C ILE A 4 8.63 9.95 34.89
N ALA A 5 7.82 11.00 35.13
CA ALA A 5 7.06 11.66 34.07
C ALA A 5 7.97 12.29 33.00
N LEU A 6 9.14 12.82 33.39
CA LEU A 6 10.12 13.36 32.46
C LEU A 6 10.79 12.27 31.59
N LEU A 7 11.05 11.08 32.17
CA LEU A 7 11.61 9.93 31.46
C LEU A 7 10.63 9.31 30.46
N LEU A 8 9.33 9.27 30.78
CA LEU A 8 8.31 8.82 29.83
C LEU A 8 8.12 9.81 28.66
N ALA A 9 8.17 11.12 28.92
CA ALA A 9 8.01 12.14 27.89
C ALA A 9 9.16 12.15 26.86
N VAL A 10 10.39 11.81 27.29
CA VAL A 10 11.56 11.70 26.40
C VAL A 10 11.56 10.38 25.60
N GLY A 11 11.00 9.30 26.15
CA GLY A 11 10.90 8.01 25.48
C GLY A 11 9.90 8.01 24.31
N THR A 12 8.86 8.84 24.36
CA THR A 12 7.82 8.92 23.32
C THR A 12 8.24 9.68 22.05
N SER A 13 9.30 10.48 22.09
CA SER A 13 9.78 11.25 20.93
C SER A 13 10.66 10.48 19.93
N LEU A 14 11.00 9.21 20.21
CA LEU A 14 11.97 8.44 19.40
C LEU A 14 11.36 7.58 18.28
N PHE A 15 10.05 7.67 18.02
CA PHE A 15 9.38 6.78 17.06
C PHE A 15 8.77 7.47 15.82
N VAL A 16 9.03 8.76 15.58
CA VAL A 16 8.31 9.51 14.53
C VAL A 16 8.98 9.45 13.14
N SER A 17 10.22 8.97 12.97
CA SER A 17 10.97 9.12 11.71
C SER A 17 11.53 7.84 11.08
N ALA A 18 11.02 6.65 11.39
CA ALA A 18 11.71 5.40 11.05
C ALA A 18 11.41 4.76 9.66
N GLN A 19 10.44 5.24 8.87
CA GLN A 19 10.03 4.54 7.62
C GLN A 19 10.40 5.26 6.32
N ASP A 20 10.61 6.57 6.32
CA ASP A 20 10.92 7.31 5.07
C ASP A 20 12.38 7.11 4.61
N ASP A 21 13.27 6.77 5.54
CA ASP A 21 14.71 6.58 5.27
C ASP A 21 14.98 5.31 4.45
N LEU A 22 14.16 4.27 4.57
CA LEU A 22 14.29 3.05 3.77
C LEU A 22 13.97 3.30 2.29
N ILE A 23 12.88 4.04 2.01
CA ILE A 23 12.48 4.40 0.65
C ILE A 23 13.55 5.32 0.02
N ASN A 24 14.05 6.30 0.76
CA ASN A 24 15.12 7.20 0.31
C ASN A 24 16.46 6.47 0.05
N LYS A 25 16.80 5.45 0.86
CA LYS A 25 17.99 4.61 0.64
C LYS A 25 17.88 3.71 -0.59
N VAL A 26 16.67 3.29 -0.95
CA VAL A 26 16.41 2.48 -2.16
C VAL A 26 16.26 3.36 -3.41
N ALA A 27 15.91 4.64 -3.27
CA ALA A 27 15.79 5.59 -4.38
C ALA A 27 17.09 5.81 -5.17
N GLY A 28 18.26 5.44 -4.63
CA GLY A 28 19.55 5.45 -5.34
C GLY A 28 19.99 4.09 -5.87
N ASN A 29 19.24 3.01 -5.60
CA ASN A 29 19.60 1.62 -5.93
C ASN A 29 19.18 1.22 -7.35
N TYR A 30 19.20 2.18 -8.29
CA TYR A 30 19.07 1.89 -9.71
C TYR A 30 20.43 1.36 -10.19
N SER A 31 20.56 0.04 -10.30
CA SER A 31 21.76 -0.54 -10.90
C SER A 31 21.86 -0.10 -12.36
N GLN A 32 22.83 0.76 -12.67
CA GLN A 32 23.15 1.15 -14.06
C GLN A 32 23.68 -0.02 -14.90
N LYS A 33 24.05 -1.14 -14.26
CA LYS A 33 24.32 -2.43 -14.89
C LYS A 33 23.31 -3.45 -14.36
N ALA A 34 22.11 -3.45 -14.91
CA ALA A 34 21.20 -4.57 -14.72
C ALA A 34 21.92 -5.83 -15.23
N GLY A 35 22.29 -6.75 -14.32
CA GLY A 35 22.90 -8.03 -14.69
C GLY A 35 21.94 -8.95 -15.46
N PHE A 36 20.69 -8.52 -15.64
CA PHE A 36 19.63 -9.24 -16.31
C PHE A 36 19.06 -8.38 -17.43
N LEU A 37 18.94 -8.99 -18.61
CA LEU A 37 18.21 -8.44 -19.75
C LEU A 37 16.92 -9.26 -19.88
N PHE A 38 15.78 -8.61 -19.70
CA PHE A 38 14.48 -9.24 -19.85
C PHE A 38 13.90 -8.91 -21.22
N THR A 39 13.59 -9.94 -22.01
CA THR A 39 12.88 -9.79 -23.29
C THR A 39 11.41 -10.15 -23.06
N PRO A 40 10.46 -9.22 -23.24
CA PRO A 40 9.05 -9.53 -23.10
C PRO A 40 8.61 -10.46 -24.24
N MET A 41 8.08 -11.64 -23.89
CA MET A 41 7.52 -12.57 -24.89
C MET A 41 6.06 -12.21 -25.22
N ILE A 42 5.30 -11.78 -24.22
CA ILE A 42 3.89 -11.39 -24.31
C ILE A 42 3.69 -10.21 -23.36
N ASN A 43 2.96 -9.18 -23.80
CA ASN A 43 2.52 -8.05 -22.98
C ASN A 43 0.98 -7.99 -23.03
N LEU A 44 0.32 -8.01 -21.87
CA LEU A 44 -1.15 -8.08 -21.75
C LEU A 44 -1.83 -6.72 -21.62
N GLU A 45 -1.09 -5.63 -21.79
CA GLU A 45 -1.55 -4.25 -21.60
C GLU A 45 -2.05 -3.95 -20.17
N ARG A 46 -1.65 -2.78 -19.67
CA ARG A 46 -2.00 -2.31 -18.33
C ARG A 46 -1.95 -0.79 -18.34
N MET A 47 -2.73 -0.18 -17.46
CA MET A 47 -2.63 1.24 -17.13
C MET A 47 -1.26 1.60 -16.55
N GLU A 48 -1.00 2.88 -16.32
CA GLU A 48 0.25 3.31 -15.68
C GLU A 48 0.47 2.67 -14.29
N VAL A 49 1.73 2.59 -13.87
CA VAL A 49 2.08 2.12 -12.52
C VAL A 49 1.63 3.17 -11.51
N LYS A 50 0.84 2.73 -10.52
CA LYS A 50 0.30 3.56 -9.44
C LYS A 50 1.20 3.51 -8.20
N ASP A 51 1.17 4.57 -7.40
CA ASP A 51 1.89 4.66 -6.13
C ASP A 51 0.90 4.62 -4.94
N GLN A 52 1.08 3.63 -4.05
CA GLN A 52 0.28 3.47 -2.83
C GLN A 52 0.81 4.29 -1.65
N GLY A 53 1.99 4.90 -1.78
CA GLY A 53 2.67 5.63 -0.73
C GLY A 53 2.93 4.78 0.51
N SER A 54 3.02 5.44 1.68
CA SER A 54 3.22 4.77 2.98
C SER A 54 1.90 4.21 3.53
N SER A 55 1.32 3.24 2.81
CA SER A 55 0.06 2.61 3.21
C SER A 55 0.03 1.10 2.90
N GLY A 56 -0.72 0.35 3.71
CA GLY A 56 -0.91 -1.10 3.56
C GLY A 56 -2.03 -1.48 2.58
N THR A 57 -2.22 -0.74 1.49
CA THR A 57 -3.36 -0.89 0.57
C THR A 57 -3.02 -1.57 -0.75
N CYS A 58 -1.88 -2.27 -0.86
CA CYS A 58 -1.45 -2.96 -2.09
C CYS A 58 -2.54 -3.85 -2.70
N TRP A 59 -3.35 -4.50 -1.87
CA TRP A 59 -4.48 -5.33 -2.29
C TRP A 59 -5.57 -4.53 -3.03
N SER A 60 -5.79 -3.28 -2.67
CA SER A 60 -6.75 -2.39 -3.33
C SER A 60 -6.21 -1.93 -4.69
N TYR A 61 -4.92 -1.57 -4.74
CA TYR A 61 -4.24 -1.15 -5.97
C TYR A 61 -4.07 -2.28 -6.98
N ALA A 62 -3.69 -3.47 -6.52
CA ALA A 62 -3.61 -4.65 -7.37
C ALA A 62 -4.98 -5.04 -7.93
N GLY A 63 -6.03 -4.97 -7.10
CA GLY A 63 -7.41 -5.24 -7.52
C GLY A 63 -7.93 -4.24 -8.55
N ALA A 64 -7.75 -2.94 -8.31
CA ALA A 64 -8.10 -1.88 -9.25
C ALA A 64 -7.37 -2.06 -10.58
N SER A 65 -6.04 -2.23 -10.54
CA SER A 65 -5.25 -2.38 -11.76
C SER A 65 -5.56 -3.66 -12.53
N PHE A 66 -6.00 -4.73 -11.86
CA PHE A 66 -6.51 -5.92 -12.55
C PHE A 66 -7.82 -5.63 -13.29
N LEU A 67 -8.77 -4.95 -12.64
CA LEU A 67 -10.04 -4.59 -13.26
C LEU A 67 -9.84 -3.67 -14.46
N GLU A 68 -8.92 -2.72 -14.36
CA GLU A 68 -8.52 -1.84 -15.47
C GLU A 68 -7.95 -2.61 -16.66
N SER A 69 -7.03 -3.56 -16.41
CA SER A 69 -6.54 -4.45 -17.46
C SER A 69 -7.64 -5.31 -18.08
N GLU A 70 -8.62 -5.77 -17.28
CA GLU A 70 -9.78 -6.49 -17.82
C GLU A 70 -10.69 -5.60 -18.68
N MET A 71 -10.82 -4.31 -18.37
CA MET A 71 -11.51 -3.37 -19.25
C MET A 71 -10.81 -3.24 -20.60
N ILE A 72 -9.48 -3.13 -20.60
CA ILE A 72 -8.66 -3.12 -21.82
C ILE A 72 -8.88 -4.42 -22.60
N ARG A 73 -8.80 -5.58 -21.93
CA ARG A 73 -9.03 -6.90 -22.55
C ARG A 73 -10.41 -7.01 -23.20
N MET A 74 -11.42 -6.36 -22.64
CA MET A 74 -12.79 -6.33 -23.16
C MET A 74 -13.01 -5.28 -24.27
N GLY A 75 -11.98 -4.55 -24.69
CA GLY A 75 -12.10 -3.46 -25.67
C GLY A 75 -12.85 -2.23 -25.13
N LYS A 76 -12.97 -2.10 -23.80
CA LYS A 76 -13.55 -0.93 -23.15
C LYS A 76 -12.46 0.10 -22.86
N GLN A 77 -12.85 1.37 -22.79
CA GLN A 77 -11.96 2.41 -22.31
C GLN A 77 -11.71 2.21 -20.81
N PRO A 78 -10.46 1.94 -20.37
CA PRO A 78 -10.15 1.80 -18.95
C PRO A 78 -10.38 3.14 -18.23
N VAL A 79 -10.94 3.05 -17.03
CA VAL A 79 -11.14 4.21 -16.15
C VAL A 79 -10.23 4.08 -14.95
N ASP A 80 -9.72 5.21 -14.47
CA ASP A 80 -8.90 5.25 -13.27
C ASP A 80 -9.78 4.97 -12.04
N LEU A 81 -9.62 3.80 -11.43
CA LEU A 81 -10.43 3.40 -10.29
C LEU A 81 -9.82 3.98 -9.01
N ALA A 82 -10.64 4.68 -8.21
CA ALA A 82 -10.20 5.20 -6.92
C ALA A 82 -9.92 4.07 -5.91
N GLU A 83 -8.66 3.66 -5.77
CA GLU A 83 -8.25 2.52 -4.94
C GLU A 83 -8.59 2.73 -3.46
N ILE A 84 -8.53 3.98 -3.01
CA ILE A 84 -8.88 4.37 -1.64
C ILE A 84 -10.38 4.25 -1.36
N TYR A 85 -11.25 4.32 -2.38
CA TYR A 85 -12.69 4.12 -2.19
C TYR A 85 -12.97 2.70 -1.67
N THR A 86 -12.42 1.69 -2.33
CA THR A 86 -12.53 0.29 -1.91
C THR A 86 -11.86 0.08 -0.55
N ALA A 87 -10.65 0.63 -0.36
CA ALA A 87 -9.94 0.52 0.92
C ALA A 87 -10.76 1.07 2.11
N ARG A 88 -11.33 2.26 1.94
CA ARG A 88 -12.17 2.92 2.94
C ARG A 88 -13.39 2.08 3.30
N ASN A 89 -14.10 1.55 2.31
CA ASN A 89 -15.30 0.76 2.55
C ASN A 89 -14.97 -0.54 3.29
N THR A 90 -13.89 -1.22 2.92
CA THR A 90 -13.39 -2.41 3.63
C THR A 90 -13.03 -2.09 5.08
N TYR A 91 -12.39 -0.95 5.35
CA TYR A 91 -12.06 -0.55 6.72
C TYR A 91 -13.30 -0.28 7.58
N VAL A 92 -14.35 0.30 7.01
CA VAL A 92 -15.64 0.48 7.71
C VAL A 92 -16.26 -0.86 8.08
N GLU A 93 -16.29 -1.82 7.16
CA GLU A 93 -16.83 -3.15 7.44
C GLU A 93 -15.97 -3.93 8.44
N LYS A 94 -14.65 -3.85 8.31
CA LYS A 94 -13.71 -4.43 9.27
C LYS A 94 -13.93 -3.88 10.69
N ALA A 95 -14.17 -2.57 10.83
CA ALA A 95 -14.47 -1.96 12.12
C ALA A 95 -15.81 -2.46 12.70
N LYS A 96 -16.86 -2.56 11.88
CA LYS A 96 -18.15 -3.13 12.31
C LYS A 96 -18.01 -4.58 12.76
N GLN A 97 -17.26 -5.39 12.01
CA GLN A 97 -17.00 -6.79 12.36
C GLN A 97 -16.21 -6.89 13.68
N TYR A 98 -15.18 -6.08 13.85
CA TYR A 98 -14.41 -6.04 15.09
C TYR A 98 -15.31 -5.80 16.31
N VAL A 99 -16.22 -4.83 16.24
CA VAL A 99 -17.18 -4.54 17.33
C VAL A 99 -18.16 -5.70 17.54
N ARG A 100 -18.75 -6.23 16.46
CA ARG A 100 -19.74 -7.33 16.51
C ARG A 100 -19.18 -8.60 17.12
N PHE A 101 -17.93 -8.92 16.85
CA PHE A 101 -17.27 -10.14 17.34
C PHE A 101 -16.42 -9.90 18.59
N HIS A 102 -16.57 -8.74 19.24
CA HIS A 102 -15.85 -8.37 20.46
C HIS A 102 -14.33 -8.58 20.33
N GLY A 103 -13.77 -8.18 19.18
CA GLY A 103 -12.35 -8.30 18.87
C GLY A 103 -11.86 -9.70 18.49
N ASN A 104 -12.73 -10.72 18.50
CA ASN A 104 -12.36 -12.10 18.11
C ASN A 104 -12.33 -12.32 16.59
N PHE A 105 -12.78 -11.33 15.81
CA PHE A 105 -12.73 -11.42 14.36
C PHE A 105 -11.38 -10.93 13.84
N ARG A 106 -10.53 -11.88 13.46
CA ARG A 106 -9.32 -11.64 12.67
C ARG A 106 -9.57 -12.06 11.23
N LEU A 107 -9.65 -11.08 10.34
CA LEU A 107 -9.37 -11.28 8.92
C LEU A 107 -8.17 -10.42 8.56
N TRP A 108 -6.98 -10.88 8.95
CA TRP A 108 -5.66 -10.75 8.31
C TRP A 108 -4.76 -11.84 8.89
#